data_AF-A0A958J120-F1
#
_entry.id   AF-A0A958J120-F1
#
_cell.length_a   1.000
_cell.length_b   1.000
_cell.length_c   1.000
_cell.angle_alpha   90.00
_cell.angle_beta   90.00
_cell.angle_gamma   90.00
#
_symmetry.space_group_name_H-M   'P 1'
#
loop_
_entity.id
_entity.type
_entity.pdbx_description
1 polymer ?
#
loop_
_entity_poly.entity_id
_entity_poly.type
_entity_poly.pdbx_seq_one_letter_code
_entity_poly.pdbx_strand_id
1 'polypeptide(L)'
;MKICKTFILILLLIAANSLHAGDEETNKNSKKEILKLLETYRSGEALSKEAYQKIYPYLQQEKTPSPLYRLSPQQSTVYFSEDFSDGVLPAGWSNVDNVGNGEIWEFDDPGGRGEIQTTTGYNGFAIFDSDNYGNNGNPEDADLITPPLDFSDAVAVKLSFEHFFDGSFGGVAEVSVSNDNGATWFTIAQWENGMTEDGQKET
;
A
#
# COMPACT_ATOMS: atom_id res chain seq x y z
N MET A 1 12.16 23.67 16.81
CA MET A 1 12.56 22.75 15.73
C MET A 1 11.49 21.68 15.70
N LYS A 2 10.46 21.83 14.85
CA LYS A 2 9.42 20.80 14.73
C LYS A 2 9.99 19.67 13.88
N ILE A 3 9.92 18.45 14.39
CA ILE A 3 10.11 17.22 13.64
C ILE A 3 8.87 16.38 13.95
N CYS A 4 7.75 16.76 13.34
CA CYS A 4 6.65 15.82 13.17
C CYS A 4 7.11 14.79 12.13
N LYS A 5 6.90 13.54 12.50
CA LYS A 5 6.97 12.26 11.81
C LYS A 5 6.21 11.40 12.81
N THR A 6 5.07 10.80 12.50
CA THR A 6 4.77 9.87 11.41
C THR A 6 3.26 9.55 11.47
N PHE A 7 2.65 9.08 10.37
CA PHE A 7 1.40 8.32 10.37
C PHE A 7 1.61 7.15 9.39
N ILE A 8 1.29 5.91 9.76
CA ILE A 8 1.33 4.79 8.79
C ILE A 8 0.05 3.95 8.86
N LEU A 9 -0.64 3.83 7.72
CA LEU A 9 -1.63 2.78 7.48
C LEU A 9 -0.89 1.56 6.90
N ILE A 10 -0.85 0.48 7.66
CA ILE A 10 0.02 -0.66 7.39
C ILE A 10 -0.81 -1.86 6.94
N LEU A 11 -0.75 -2.18 5.64
CA LEU A 11 -1.55 -3.23 5.00
C LEU A 11 -0.70 -4.47 4.71
N LEU A 12 -0.94 -5.58 5.41
CA LEU A 12 -0.23 -6.84 5.10
C LEU A 12 -0.72 -7.39 3.74
N LEU A 13 0.20 -7.55 2.79
CA LEU A 13 -0.10 -7.78 1.37
C LEU A 13 0.73 -8.93 0.80
N ILE A 14 0.07 -10.08 0.62
CA ILE A 14 0.58 -11.16 -0.21
C ILE A 14 0.32 -10.76 -1.69
N ALA A 15 1.37 -10.58 -2.47
CA ALA A 15 1.38 -9.74 -3.68
C ALA A 15 0.84 -10.39 -4.97
N ALA A 16 0.40 -9.56 -5.93
CA ALA A 16 0.05 -9.96 -7.30
C ALA A 16 0.18 -8.80 -8.34
N ASN A 17 0.37 -9.07 -9.66
CA ASN A 17 1.01 -8.16 -10.66
C ASN A 17 0.29 -8.02 -12.04
N SER A 18 0.33 -6.84 -12.74
CA SER A 18 0.31 -6.61 -14.25
C SER A 18 0.03 -5.12 -14.66
N LEU A 19 0.06 -4.63 -15.93
CA LEU A 19 1.13 -4.54 -16.98
C LEU A 19 0.74 -3.56 -18.15
N HIS A 20 1.66 -2.75 -18.76
CA HIS A 20 1.45 -2.05 -20.07
C HIS A 20 2.74 -1.83 -20.92
N ALA A 21 2.65 -1.43 -22.21
CA ALA A 21 3.59 -1.82 -23.31
C ALA A 21 4.14 -0.70 -24.28
N GLY A 22 5.10 -1.04 -25.17
CA GLY A 22 5.53 -0.23 -26.36
C GLY A 22 6.71 -0.73 -27.26
N ASP A 23 6.40 -0.98 -28.55
CA ASP A 23 7.12 -0.87 -29.87
C ASP A 23 8.52 -1.49 -30.23
N GLU A 24 8.76 -1.70 -31.55
CA GLU A 24 9.58 -2.81 -32.10
C GLU A 24 10.38 -2.51 -33.41
N GLU A 25 11.71 -2.25 -33.36
CA GLU A 25 12.66 -2.62 -34.46
C GLU A 25 14.15 -2.71 -34.03
N THR A 26 14.60 -1.87 -33.09
CA THR A 26 15.87 -2.07 -32.33
C THR A 26 15.94 -3.42 -31.59
N ASN A 27 14.79 -4.10 -31.51
CA ASN A 27 14.50 -5.35 -30.84
C ASN A 27 15.41 -6.53 -31.25
N LYS A 28 15.77 -6.70 -32.53
CA LYS A 28 16.29 -7.99 -33.01
C LYS A 28 17.65 -8.43 -32.43
N ASN A 29 18.56 -7.49 -32.17
CA ASN A 29 19.83 -7.80 -31.49
C ASN A 29 19.65 -7.97 -29.98
N SER A 30 18.88 -7.07 -29.35
CA SER A 30 18.53 -7.11 -27.93
C SER A 30 17.82 -8.42 -27.55
N LYS A 31 16.93 -8.92 -28.41
CA LYS A 31 16.21 -10.19 -28.22
C LYS A 31 17.17 -11.39 -28.12
N LYS A 32 18.25 -11.42 -28.90
CA LYS A 32 19.25 -12.50 -28.83
C LYS A 32 20.07 -12.44 -27.55
N GLU A 33 20.40 -11.23 -27.07
CA GLU A 33 21.05 -11.02 -25.78
C GLU A 33 20.15 -11.49 -24.62
N ILE A 34 18.88 -11.09 -24.64
CA ILE A 34 17.89 -11.42 -23.61
C ILE A 34 17.58 -12.91 -23.56
N LEU A 35 17.44 -13.59 -24.71
CA LEU A 35 17.27 -15.05 -24.74
C LEU A 35 18.44 -15.79 -24.07
N LYS A 36 19.69 -15.37 -24.32
CA LYS A 36 20.88 -15.97 -23.68
C LYS A 36 20.90 -15.74 -22.17
N LEU A 37 20.50 -14.57 -21.72
CA LEU A 37 20.40 -14.24 -20.29
C LEU A 37 19.27 -15.04 -19.59
N LEU A 38 18.15 -15.26 -20.27
CA LEU A 38 17.06 -16.14 -19.79
C LEU A 38 17.51 -17.59 -19.67
N GLU A 39 18.30 -18.10 -20.63
CA GLU A 39 18.90 -19.45 -20.55
C GLU A 39 19.84 -19.58 -19.33
N THR A 40 20.68 -18.57 -19.09
CA THR A 40 21.61 -18.50 -17.94
C THR A 40 20.85 -18.43 -16.60
N TYR A 41 19.75 -17.67 -16.55
CA TYR A 41 18.88 -17.63 -15.37
C TYR A 41 18.22 -18.99 -15.09
N ARG A 42 17.75 -19.69 -16.13
CA ARG A 42 17.10 -21.01 -16.02
C ARG A 42 18.05 -22.14 -15.63
N SER A 43 19.35 -22.04 -15.94
CA SER A 43 20.35 -23.00 -15.47
C SER A 43 20.71 -22.81 -13.99
N GLY A 44 20.21 -21.76 -13.34
CA GLY A 44 20.52 -21.42 -11.94
C GLY A 44 21.86 -20.71 -11.76
N GLU A 45 22.49 -20.25 -12.85
CA GLU A 45 23.72 -19.46 -12.78
C GLU A 45 23.42 -18.02 -12.35
N ALA A 46 24.29 -17.46 -11.49
CA ALA A 46 24.10 -16.12 -10.94
C ALA A 46 24.32 -15.03 -12.00
N LEU A 47 23.32 -14.15 -12.16
CA LEU A 47 23.39 -12.98 -13.03
C LEU A 47 23.82 -11.72 -12.26
N SER A 48 24.50 -10.80 -12.94
CA SER A 48 24.70 -9.45 -12.42
C SER A 48 23.37 -8.68 -12.36
N LYS A 49 23.29 -7.68 -11.49
CA LYS A 49 22.06 -6.88 -11.25
C LYS A 49 21.51 -6.26 -12.54
N GLU A 50 22.40 -5.76 -13.40
CA GLU A 50 22.10 -5.12 -14.67
C GLU A 50 21.61 -6.14 -15.72
N ALA A 51 22.13 -7.37 -15.68
CA ALA A 51 21.69 -8.45 -16.55
C ALA A 51 20.31 -9.00 -16.11
N TYR A 52 20.08 -9.09 -14.80
CA TYR A 52 18.77 -9.45 -14.25
C TYR A 52 17.70 -8.42 -14.62
N GLN A 53 17.99 -7.12 -14.47
CA GLN A 53 17.07 -6.04 -14.87
C GLN A 53 16.66 -6.10 -16.35
N LYS A 54 17.55 -6.50 -17.26
CA LYS A 54 17.25 -6.68 -18.69
C LYS A 54 16.24 -7.80 -18.96
N ILE A 55 16.28 -8.90 -18.19
CA ILE A 55 15.39 -10.05 -18.40
C ILE A 55 14.15 -10.07 -17.51
N TYR A 56 14.14 -9.28 -16.44
CA TYR A 56 13.04 -9.19 -15.48
C TYR A 56 11.65 -9.04 -16.14
N PRO A 57 11.41 -8.18 -17.15
CA PRO A 57 10.10 -8.10 -17.80
C PRO A 57 9.72 -9.36 -18.60
N TYR A 58 10.68 -10.13 -19.11
CA TYR A 58 10.43 -11.34 -19.90
C TYR A 58 10.15 -12.57 -19.04
N LEU A 59 10.76 -12.64 -17.85
CA LEU A 59 10.45 -13.66 -16.85
C LEU A 59 8.98 -13.62 -16.39
N GLN A 60 8.31 -12.47 -16.52
CA GLN A 60 6.88 -12.31 -16.23
C GLN A 60 5.98 -12.70 -17.41
N GLN A 61 6.47 -12.69 -18.65
CA GLN A 61 5.68 -12.93 -19.87
C GLN A 61 5.45 -14.41 -20.19
N GLU A 62 6.33 -15.32 -19.77
CA GLU A 62 6.18 -16.76 -20.07
C GLU A 62 5.02 -17.44 -19.31
N LYS A 63 4.30 -16.70 -18.45
CA LYS A 63 3.10 -17.18 -17.76
C LYS A 63 1.80 -17.10 -18.58
N THR A 64 1.78 -16.51 -19.78
CA THR A 64 0.55 -16.34 -20.57
C THR A 64 0.52 -17.16 -21.88
N PRO A 65 -0.45 -18.07 -22.09
CA PRO A 65 -0.71 -18.68 -23.39
C PRO A 65 -1.44 -17.72 -24.35
N SER A 66 -1.26 -17.91 -25.66
CA SER A 66 -1.93 -17.15 -26.75
C SER A 66 -2.71 -18.10 -27.67
N PRO A 67 -3.72 -17.62 -28.44
CA PRO A 67 -4.69 -16.56 -28.15
C PRO A 67 -6.16 -17.06 -28.32
N LEU A 68 -7.13 -16.13 -28.27
CA LEU A 68 -8.59 -16.32 -28.43
C LEU A 68 -9.35 -16.87 -27.21
N TYR A 69 -9.35 -16.12 -26.10
CA TYR A 69 -10.44 -16.18 -25.13
C TYR A 69 -11.21 -14.87 -25.04
N ARG A 70 -12.52 -15.00 -25.15
CA ARG A 70 -13.53 -13.95 -24.96
C ARG A 70 -13.32 -13.34 -23.57
N LEU A 71 -13.19 -12.02 -23.47
CA LEU A 71 -13.15 -11.35 -22.16
C LEU A 71 -14.47 -11.59 -21.44
N SER A 72 -14.45 -12.51 -20.47
CA SER A 72 -15.46 -12.56 -19.42
C SER A 72 -15.19 -11.37 -18.48
N PRO A 73 -16.22 -10.70 -17.93
CA PRO A 73 -15.99 -9.69 -16.91
C PRO A 73 -15.23 -10.33 -15.75
N GLN A 74 -14.04 -9.80 -15.45
CA GLN A 74 -13.20 -10.28 -14.37
C GLN A 74 -13.92 -9.97 -13.05
N GLN A 75 -14.44 -11.00 -12.36
CA GLN A 75 -15.15 -10.80 -11.10
C GLN A 75 -14.15 -10.34 -10.03
N SER A 76 -14.33 -9.11 -9.55
CA SER A 76 -13.58 -8.59 -8.41
C SER A 76 -14.13 -9.19 -7.12
N THR A 77 -13.35 -10.06 -6.47
CA THR A 77 -13.65 -10.54 -5.12
C THR A 77 -13.19 -9.50 -4.11
N VAL A 78 -14.08 -9.08 -3.21
CA VAL A 78 -13.70 -8.29 -2.03
C VAL A 78 -13.20 -9.28 -0.98
N TYR A 79 -11.90 -9.28 -0.74
CA TYR A 79 -11.25 -10.16 0.25
C TYR A 79 -11.37 -9.60 1.69
N PHE A 80 -11.34 -8.27 1.82
CA PHE A 80 -11.41 -7.55 3.07
C PHE A 80 -12.06 -6.19 2.84
N SER A 81 -12.77 -5.68 3.85
CA SER A 81 -13.37 -4.34 3.89
C SER A 81 -13.53 -3.94 5.34
N GLU A 82 -13.26 -2.68 5.63
CA GLU A 82 -13.46 -2.04 6.94
C GLU A 82 -14.09 -0.67 6.69
N ASP A 83 -15.07 -0.28 7.51
CA ASP A 83 -15.71 1.04 7.43
C ASP A 83 -15.69 1.80 8.76
N PHE A 84 -15.10 1.20 9.80
CA PHE A 84 -14.94 1.73 11.16
C PHE A 84 -16.27 2.08 11.87
N SER A 85 -17.39 1.52 11.40
CA SER A 85 -18.73 1.77 11.97
C SER A 85 -18.92 1.30 13.41
N ASP A 86 -18.10 0.38 13.90
CA ASP A 86 -18.13 -0.10 15.29
C ASP A 86 -17.53 0.89 16.31
N GLY A 87 -16.83 1.95 15.85
CA GLY A 87 -16.26 2.98 16.72
C GLY A 87 -15.16 2.50 17.69
N VAL A 88 -14.52 1.38 17.36
CA VAL A 88 -13.43 0.75 18.16
C VAL A 88 -12.39 0.13 17.24
N LEU A 89 -11.21 -0.21 17.78
CA LEU A 89 -10.17 -0.95 17.06
C LEU A 89 -10.74 -2.26 16.46
N PRO A 90 -10.76 -2.44 15.13
CA PRO A 90 -11.42 -3.59 14.54
C PRO A 90 -10.71 -4.92 14.85
N ALA A 91 -11.48 -6.01 14.81
CA ALA A 91 -11.04 -7.31 15.28
C ALA A 91 -9.79 -7.83 14.52
N GLY A 92 -8.71 -8.08 15.27
CA GLY A 92 -7.46 -8.63 14.73
C GLY A 92 -6.48 -7.59 14.16
N TRP A 93 -6.86 -6.31 14.14
CA TRP A 93 -5.91 -5.22 13.85
C TRP A 93 -4.98 -4.98 15.04
N SER A 94 -3.82 -4.38 14.76
CA SER A 94 -2.92 -3.86 15.78
C SER A 94 -2.83 -2.35 15.68
N ASN A 95 -2.87 -1.68 16.82
CA ASN A 95 -2.66 -0.24 16.95
C ASN A 95 -1.38 -0.05 17.75
N VAL A 96 -0.34 0.49 17.11
CA VAL A 96 1.03 0.49 17.62
C VAL A 96 1.46 1.92 17.87
N ASP A 97 1.90 2.20 19.09
CA ASP A 97 2.64 3.40 19.45
C ASP A 97 4.14 3.05 19.38
N ASN A 98 4.84 3.58 18.38
CA ASN A 98 6.27 3.35 18.16
C ASN A 98 7.15 4.22 19.09
N VAL A 99 6.58 5.22 19.77
CA VAL A 99 7.28 6.13 20.68
C VAL A 99 7.21 5.66 22.14
N GLY A 100 6.08 5.05 22.53
CA GLY A 100 5.76 4.65 23.89
C GLY A 100 5.23 5.80 24.76
N ASN A 101 4.58 6.81 24.17
CA ASN A 101 4.00 7.97 24.86
C ASN A 101 2.47 7.89 25.07
N GLY A 102 1.79 6.92 24.45
CA GLY A 102 0.34 6.73 24.52
C GLY A 102 -0.46 7.42 23.42
N GLU A 103 0.20 8.00 22.42
CA GLU A 103 -0.43 8.66 21.27
C GLU A 103 -0.64 7.60 20.17
N ILE A 104 -1.90 7.27 19.89
CA ILE A 104 -2.33 6.14 19.03
C ILE A 104 -3.48 6.52 18.10
N TRP A 105 -3.87 5.61 17.19
CA TRP A 105 -5.11 5.76 16.43
C TRP A 105 -6.34 5.59 17.34
N GLU A 106 -7.35 6.41 17.10
CA GLU A 106 -8.61 6.53 17.84
C GLU A 106 -9.79 6.36 16.87
N PHE A 107 -11.00 6.12 17.40
CA PHE A 107 -12.16 5.68 16.61
C PHE A 107 -13.48 6.38 17.03
N ASP A 108 -13.38 7.39 17.90
CA ASP A 108 -14.50 8.09 18.55
C ASP A 108 -14.46 9.62 18.42
N ASP A 109 -13.65 10.13 17.48
CA ASP A 109 -13.47 11.57 17.15
C ASP A 109 -13.26 12.49 18.38
N PRO A 110 -12.20 12.26 19.19
CA PRO A 110 -12.00 13.01 20.44
C PRO A 110 -11.68 14.50 20.22
N GLY A 111 -11.11 14.85 19.06
CA GLY A 111 -10.89 16.24 18.63
C GLY A 111 -12.15 16.95 18.11
N GLY A 112 -13.25 16.23 17.87
CA GLY A 112 -14.49 16.79 17.34
C GLY A 112 -14.36 17.33 15.93
N ARG A 113 -13.64 16.63 15.05
CA ARG A 113 -13.42 16.96 13.63
C ARG A 113 -14.69 16.82 12.81
N GLY A 114 -15.63 15.98 13.24
CA GLY A 114 -16.89 15.73 12.58
C GLY A 114 -16.77 14.78 11.38
N GLU A 115 -17.72 14.84 10.46
CA GLU A 115 -17.82 13.95 9.31
C GLU A 115 -16.77 14.28 8.22
N ILE A 116 -15.80 13.39 8.03
CA ILE A 116 -14.99 13.37 6.81
C ILE A 116 -15.87 13.01 5.59
N GLN A 117 -15.61 13.60 4.42
CA GLN A 117 -16.45 13.44 3.21
C GLN A 117 -16.21 12.12 2.46
N THR A 118 -15.96 11.03 3.19
CA THR A 118 -15.86 9.68 2.65
C THR A 118 -17.26 9.06 2.47
N THR A 119 -17.33 8.01 1.66
CA THR A 119 -18.54 7.24 1.35
C THR A 119 -19.18 6.61 2.60
N THR A 120 -18.39 6.42 3.67
CA THR A 120 -18.81 5.83 4.96
C THR A 120 -18.60 6.76 6.15
N GLY A 121 -18.24 8.04 5.95
CA GLY A 121 -17.84 8.95 7.04
C GLY A 121 -18.94 9.23 8.08
N TYR A 122 -20.21 9.03 7.70
CA TYR A 122 -21.36 9.06 8.61
C TYR A 122 -21.45 7.86 9.56
N ASN A 123 -20.76 6.74 9.25
CA ASN A 123 -20.75 5.53 10.07
C ASN A 123 -19.69 5.61 11.17
N GLY A 124 -18.53 6.18 10.84
CA GLY A 124 -17.34 6.22 11.69
C GLY A 124 -16.07 6.38 10.84
N PHE A 125 -14.93 6.55 11.51
CA PHE A 125 -13.61 6.59 10.88
C PHE A 125 -12.51 6.30 11.92
N ALA A 126 -11.36 5.83 11.45
CA ALA A 126 -10.13 5.84 12.24
C ALA A 126 -9.44 7.19 12.08
N ILE A 127 -8.94 7.76 13.17
CA ILE A 127 -8.20 9.03 13.20
C ILE A 127 -6.98 8.92 14.10
N PHE A 128 -5.88 9.57 13.73
CA PHE A 128 -4.85 9.95 14.69
C PHE A 128 -4.81 11.49 14.69
N ASP A 129 -4.94 12.11 15.86
CA ASP A 129 -5.16 13.55 15.97
C ASP A 129 -4.08 14.24 16.82
N SER A 130 -3.00 14.62 16.15
CA SER A 130 -1.88 15.38 16.73
C SER A 130 -2.30 16.71 17.39
N ASP A 131 -3.31 17.39 16.83
CA ASP A 131 -3.83 18.64 17.41
C ASP A 131 -4.63 18.37 18.71
N ASN A 132 -5.25 17.20 18.85
CA ASN A 132 -5.95 16.75 20.07
C ASN A 132 -4.98 16.26 21.16
N TYR A 133 -3.98 15.44 20.81
CA TYR A 133 -2.87 15.11 21.72
C TYR A 133 -2.08 16.36 22.13
N GLY A 134 -2.03 17.34 21.23
CA GLY A 134 -1.69 18.73 21.48
C GLY A 134 -0.19 19.02 21.44
N ASN A 135 0.15 20.31 21.52
CA ASN A 135 1.53 20.79 21.42
C ASN A 135 2.36 20.51 22.71
N ASN A 136 2.54 19.23 23.03
CA ASN A 136 3.27 18.72 24.18
C ASN A 136 4.80 18.60 23.92
N GLY A 137 5.20 18.56 22.64
CA GLY A 137 6.61 18.51 22.20
C GLY A 137 7.19 17.10 22.06
N ASN A 138 6.36 16.06 22.19
CA ASN A 138 6.71 14.68 21.87
C ASN A 138 6.83 14.50 20.33
N PRO A 139 7.58 13.49 19.87
CA PRO A 139 7.37 12.91 18.55
C PRO A 139 6.11 12.02 18.58
N GLU A 140 5.43 11.90 17.44
CA GLU A 140 4.14 11.22 17.28
C GLU A 140 4.32 10.12 16.23
N ASP A 141 4.55 8.86 16.59
CA ASP A 141 4.80 7.80 15.61
C ASP A 141 3.91 6.60 15.92
N ALA A 142 2.89 6.38 15.07
CA ALA A 142 1.90 5.33 15.29
C ALA A 142 1.40 4.66 14.00
N ASP A 143 1.22 3.35 14.11
CA ASP A 143 0.80 2.48 13.02
C ASP A 143 -0.58 1.85 13.30
N LEU A 144 -1.44 1.84 12.28
CA LEU A 144 -2.67 1.03 12.28
C LEU A 144 -2.49 -0.12 11.28
N ILE A 145 -2.39 -1.33 11.81
CA ILE A 145 -1.96 -2.54 11.09
C ILE A 145 -3.13 -3.52 10.92
N THR A 146 -3.40 -3.97 9.69
CA THR A 146 -4.42 -5.00 9.44
C THR A 146 -4.04 -6.35 10.05
N PRO A 147 -5.00 -7.27 10.32
CA PRO A 147 -4.67 -8.68 10.43
C PRO A 147 -3.99 -9.19 9.13
N PRO A 148 -3.30 -10.34 9.17
CA PRO A 148 -2.80 -10.98 7.96
C PRO A 148 -3.93 -11.34 6.99
N LEU A 149 -3.84 -10.84 5.75
CA LEU A 149 -4.81 -11.08 4.69
C LEU A 149 -4.28 -12.11 3.69
N ASP A 150 -5.08 -13.13 3.39
CA ASP A 150 -4.74 -14.16 2.40
C ASP A 150 -5.29 -13.77 1.02
N PHE A 151 -4.36 -13.59 0.08
CA PHE A 151 -4.64 -13.29 -1.33
C PHE A 151 -4.07 -14.37 -2.26
N SER A 152 -3.82 -15.59 -1.77
CA SER A 152 -3.21 -16.68 -2.56
C SER A 152 -3.97 -17.04 -3.85
N ASP A 153 -5.28 -16.83 -3.87
CA ASP A 153 -6.16 -17.03 -5.03
C ASP A 153 -6.26 -15.79 -5.96
N ALA A 154 -5.61 -14.67 -5.62
CA ALA A 154 -5.66 -13.42 -6.38
C ALA A 154 -4.54 -13.33 -7.45
N VAL A 155 -4.92 -12.97 -8.68
CA VAL A 155 -3.97 -12.69 -9.78
C VAL A 155 -3.51 -11.23 -9.85
N ALA A 156 -4.23 -10.34 -9.18
CA ALA A 156 -3.90 -8.96 -8.89
C ALA A 156 -4.62 -8.58 -7.60
N VAL A 157 -3.98 -7.82 -6.71
CA VAL A 157 -4.61 -7.25 -5.51
C VAL A 157 -4.71 -5.74 -5.69
N LYS A 158 -5.83 -5.16 -5.30
CA LYS A 158 -6.08 -3.73 -5.35
C LYS A 158 -6.49 -3.26 -3.95
N LEU A 159 -5.79 -2.27 -3.42
CA LEU A 159 -6.21 -1.53 -2.25
C LEU A 159 -7.10 -0.36 -2.70
N SER A 160 -8.13 -0.02 -1.95
CA SER A 160 -8.89 1.22 -2.14
C SER A 160 -9.41 1.69 -0.81
N PHE A 161 -9.24 2.98 -0.54
CA PHE A 161 -9.62 3.63 0.71
C PHE A 161 -9.89 5.10 0.43
N GLU A 162 -10.47 5.78 1.40
CA GLU A 162 -10.81 7.19 1.33
C GLU A 162 -10.30 7.85 2.60
N HIS A 163 -9.64 9.00 2.47
CA HIS A 163 -8.93 9.62 3.59
C HIS A 163 -9.00 11.15 3.56
N PHE A 164 -8.61 11.74 4.68
CA PHE A 164 -8.24 13.14 4.77
C PHE A 164 -6.95 13.22 5.60
N PHE A 165 -5.99 14.01 5.13
CA PHE A 165 -4.70 14.22 5.78
C PHE A 165 -4.38 15.71 5.84
N ASP A 166 -3.97 16.20 7.01
CA ASP A 166 -3.41 17.54 7.20
C ASP A 166 -1.99 17.48 7.77
N GLY A 167 -1.01 17.62 6.87
CA GLY A 167 0.41 17.74 7.19
C GLY A 167 0.90 19.18 7.37
N SER A 168 0.03 20.18 7.59
CA SER A 168 0.39 21.62 7.55
C SER A 168 1.46 22.06 8.57
N PHE A 169 1.80 21.23 9.56
CA PHE A 169 2.88 21.48 10.51
C PHE A 169 4.08 20.51 10.38
N GLY A 170 4.20 19.83 9.24
CA GLY A 170 5.26 18.87 8.95
C GLY A 170 4.88 17.43 9.26
N GLY A 171 3.59 17.11 9.33
CA GLY A 171 3.12 15.73 9.36
C GLY A 171 3.49 14.99 8.06
N VAL A 172 3.61 13.67 8.16
CA VAL A 172 3.78 12.75 7.04
C VAL A 172 2.82 11.58 7.27
N ALA A 173 2.08 11.17 6.24
CA ALA A 173 1.30 9.94 6.25
C ALA A 173 1.77 8.99 5.15
N GLU A 174 1.77 7.70 5.43
CA GLU A 174 2.21 6.65 4.54
C GLU A 174 1.19 5.50 4.49
N VAL A 175 1.09 4.83 3.34
CA VAL A 175 0.53 3.48 3.24
C VAL A 175 1.66 2.53 2.91
N SER A 176 1.86 1.54 3.77
CA SER A 176 2.98 0.58 3.66
C SER A 176 2.49 -0.86 3.61
N VAL A 177 3.24 -1.72 2.92
CA VAL A 177 2.84 -3.13 2.68
C VAL A 177 3.94 -4.14 2.98
N SER A 178 3.58 -5.30 3.51
CA SER A 178 4.53 -6.39 3.83
C SER A 178 4.02 -7.73 3.32
N ASN A 179 4.93 -8.55 2.79
CA ASN A 179 4.69 -9.92 2.35
C ASN A 179 5.39 -10.97 3.23
N ASP A 180 5.91 -10.57 4.40
CA ASP A 180 6.71 -11.40 5.30
C ASP A 180 6.26 -11.32 6.78
N ASN A 181 4.96 -11.10 6.98
CA ASN A 181 4.32 -10.92 8.30
C ASN A 181 4.88 -9.74 9.11
N GLY A 182 5.23 -8.65 8.42
CA GLY A 182 5.65 -7.39 9.02
C GLY A 182 7.12 -7.33 9.44
N ALA A 183 7.97 -8.23 8.94
CA ALA A 183 9.41 -8.17 9.16
C ALA A 183 10.09 -7.13 8.25
N THR A 184 9.53 -6.87 7.06
CA THR A 184 9.90 -5.77 6.17
C THR A 184 8.66 -5.11 5.55
N TRP A 185 8.74 -3.80 5.32
CA TRP A 185 7.65 -2.97 4.82
C TRP A 185 8.08 -2.17 3.57
N PHE A 186 7.13 -1.95 2.66
CA PHE A 186 7.30 -1.20 1.42
C PHE A 186 6.23 -0.11 1.33
N THR A 187 6.62 1.17 1.41
CA THR A 187 5.72 2.30 1.21
C THR A 187 5.19 2.31 -0.24
N ILE A 188 3.86 2.35 -0.41
CA ILE A 188 3.17 2.40 -1.71
C ILE A 188 2.46 3.74 -1.96
N ALA A 189 2.16 4.50 -0.91
CA ALA A 189 1.65 5.88 -0.99
C ALA A 189 2.25 6.69 0.17
N GLN A 190 2.46 7.99 -0.05
CA GLN A 190 2.94 8.93 0.96
C GLN A 190 2.37 10.32 0.69
N TRP A 191 1.93 11.00 1.75
CA TRP A 191 1.55 12.41 1.74
C TRP A 191 2.39 13.15 2.77
N GLU A 192 2.86 14.33 2.39
CA GLU A 192 3.65 15.22 3.24
C GLU A 192 3.35 16.67 2.85
N ASN A 193 3.56 17.61 3.77
CA ASN A 193 3.53 19.06 3.49
C ASN A 193 2.22 19.59 2.88
N GLY A 194 1.18 19.73 3.71
CA GLY A 194 -0.10 20.35 3.34
C GLY A 194 -1.29 19.41 3.52
N MET A 195 -2.43 19.77 2.93
CA MET A 195 -3.70 19.06 3.06
C MET A 195 -4.06 18.29 1.79
N THR A 196 -4.70 17.13 1.94
CA THR A 196 -5.38 16.42 0.84
C THR A 196 -6.78 16.99 0.59
N GLU A 197 -7.47 16.48 -0.43
CA GLU A 197 -8.92 16.67 -0.50
C GLU A 197 -9.60 15.93 0.67
N ASP A 198 -10.70 16.47 1.18
CA ASP A 198 -11.54 15.81 2.18
C ASP A 198 -12.32 14.67 1.49
N GLY A 199 -12.15 13.44 2.00
CA GLY A 199 -12.66 12.24 1.34
C GLY A 199 -11.88 11.83 0.07
N GLN A 200 -10.60 12.19 -0.03
CA GLN A 200 -9.74 11.83 -1.16
C GLN A 200 -9.71 10.31 -1.35
N LYS A 201 -10.04 9.84 -2.56
CA LYS A 201 -10.18 8.42 -2.91
C LYS A 201 -8.91 7.88 -3.57
N GLU A 202 -8.39 6.77 -3.04
CA GLU A 202 -7.16 6.13 -3.51
C GLU A 202 -7.45 4.71 -4.07
N THR A 203 -6.56 4.18 -4.92
CA THR A 203 -6.88 3.06 -5.84
C THR A 203 -5.66 2.36 -6.45
#